data_AF-A0A2D7AW38-F1
#
_entry.id   AF-A0A2D7AW38-F1
#
_cell.length_a   1.000
_cell.length_b   1.000
_cell.length_c   1.000
_cell.angle_alpha   90.00
_cell.angle_beta   90.00
_cell.angle_gamma   90.00
#
_symmetry.space_group_name_H-M   'P 1'
#
loop_
_entity.id
_entity.type
_entity.pdbx_description
1 polymer ?
#
loop_
_entity_poly.entity_id
_entity_poly.type
_entity_poly.pdbx_seq_one_letter_code
_entity_poly.pdbx_strand_id
1 'polypeptide(L)' 'MADLFENPAGLDGFEFIEFSAPEKGVLEPVFEMIGFTRIARHRTKDVELWRQGGINLITNYEPRSAAWYFAREHGPSACG' A
#
# COMPACT_ATOMS: atom_id res chain seq x y z
N MET A 1 -16.77 -13.63 29.09
CA MET A 1 -15.36 -13.25 28.85
C MET A 1 -14.96 -13.92 27.56
N ALA A 2 -14.49 -13.16 26.58
CA ALA A 2 -13.91 -13.75 25.37
C ALA A 2 -12.65 -14.52 25.76
N ASP A 3 -12.44 -15.70 25.16
CA ASP A 3 -11.25 -16.50 25.38
C ASP A 3 -10.02 -15.74 24.84
N LEU A 4 -8.91 -15.78 25.57
CA LEU A 4 -7.68 -15.07 25.19
C LEU A 4 -7.12 -15.53 23.83
N PHE A 5 -7.48 -16.74 23.39
CA PHE A 5 -7.05 -17.33 22.12
C PHE A 5 -8.15 -17.30 21.04
N GLU A 6 -9.27 -16.65 21.30
CA GLU A 6 -10.36 -16.53 20.33
C GLU A 6 -9.95 -15.58 19.19
N ASN A 7 -9.99 -16.06 17.95
CA ASN A 7 -9.80 -15.26 16.74
C ASN A 7 -11.15 -15.12 15.99
N PRO A 8 -12.06 -14.27 16.49
CA PRO A 8 -13.44 -14.22 15.98
C PRO A 8 -13.53 -13.69 14.54
N ALA A 9 -12.55 -12.89 14.11
CA ALA A 9 -12.46 -12.38 12.75
C ALA A 9 -11.67 -13.29 11.79
N GLY A 10 -11.05 -14.37 12.31
CA GLY A 10 -10.23 -15.28 11.51
C GLY A 10 -9.01 -14.60 10.87
N LEU A 11 -8.38 -13.65 11.56
CA LEU A 11 -7.19 -12.95 11.07
C LEU A 11 -6.06 -13.94 10.74
N ASP A 12 -5.49 -13.81 9.54
CA ASP A 12 -4.44 -14.68 9.00
C ASP A 12 -3.29 -13.86 8.40
N GLY A 13 -2.76 -12.94 9.22
CA GLY A 13 -1.62 -12.11 8.84
C GLY A 13 -1.96 -10.90 7.95
N PHE A 14 -0.96 -10.44 7.20
CA PHE A 14 -1.02 -9.23 6.38
C PHE A 14 -1.18 -9.56 4.90
N GLU A 15 -2.12 -8.90 4.22
CA GLU A 15 -2.31 -9.07 2.78
C GLU A 15 -1.47 -8.08 1.96
N PHE A 16 -1.47 -6.79 2.33
CA PHE A 16 -0.69 -5.75 1.67
C PHE A 16 -0.46 -4.55 2.60
N ILE A 17 0.39 -3.61 2.15
CA ILE A 17 0.48 -2.25 2.68
C ILE A 17 0.32 -1.27 1.51
N GLU A 18 -0.54 -0.26 1.66
CA GLU A 18 -0.77 0.80 0.70
C GLU A 18 -0.01 2.07 1.08
N PHE A 19 0.67 2.65 0.10
CA PHE A 19 1.47 3.86 0.22
C PHE A 19 0.95 4.94 -0.73
N SER A 20 1.10 6.19 -0.31
CA SER A 20 0.74 7.36 -1.11
C SER A 20 1.78 8.46 -0.96
N ALA A 21 1.89 9.31 -1.97
CA ALA A 21 2.75 10.49 -1.95
C ALA A 21 2.12 11.63 -2.78
N PRO A 22 2.43 12.90 -2.48
CA PRO A 22 1.91 14.05 -3.25
C PRO A 22 2.26 14.01 -4.73
N GLU A 23 3.42 13.45 -5.05
CA GLU A 23 3.99 13.38 -6.40
C GLU A 23 4.52 11.98 -6.68
N LYS A 24 4.45 11.58 -7.96
CA LYS A 24 5.00 10.32 -8.45
C LYS A 24 6.52 10.35 -8.53
N GLY A 25 7.14 9.18 -8.45
CA GLY A 25 8.59 9.02 -8.55
C GLY A 25 9.31 9.13 -7.21
N VAL A 26 8.57 9.34 -6.11
CA VAL A 26 9.14 9.44 -4.76
C VAL A 26 9.21 8.07 -4.08
N LEU A 27 8.20 7.21 -4.30
CA LEU A 27 8.11 5.90 -3.66
C LEU A 27 8.84 4.82 -4.46
N GLU A 28 8.75 4.89 -5.78
CA GLU A 28 9.22 3.87 -6.71
C GLU A 28 10.73 3.59 -6.57
N PRO A 29 11.62 4.59 -6.49
CA PRO A 29 13.05 4.34 -6.31
C PRO A 29 13.33 3.59 -5.00
N VAL A 30 12.58 3.88 -3.93
CA VAL A 30 12.75 3.20 -2.64
C VAL A 30 12.33 1.74 -2.74
N PHE A 31 11.20 1.47 -3.39
CA PHE A 31 10.67 0.11 -3.57
C PHE A 31 11.63 -0.74 -4.42
N GLU A 32 12.15 -0.17 -5.50
CA GLU A 32 13.16 -0.82 -6.33
C GLU A 32 14.45 -1.10 -5.56
N MET A 33 14.95 -0.12 -4.78
CA MET A 33 16.16 -0.28 -3.96
C MET A 33 16.06 -1.41 -2.94
N ILE A 34 14.87 -1.63 -2.36
CA ILE A 34 14.64 -2.71 -1.40
C ILE A 34 14.18 -4.02 -2.06
N GLY A 35 14.22 -4.11 -3.39
CA GLY A 35 14.05 -5.35 -4.15
C GLY A 35 12.61 -5.69 -4.57
N PHE A 36 11.69 -4.72 -4.53
CA PHE A 36 10.34 -4.92 -5.10
C PHE A 36 10.33 -4.64 -6.59
N THR A 37 9.46 -5.36 -7.29
CA THR A 37 9.20 -5.14 -8.72
C THR A 37 7.75 -4.75 -8.91
N ARG A 38 7.47 -3.75 -9.74
CA ARG A 38 6.11 -3.44 -10.17
C ARG A 38 5.59 -4.56 -11.07
N ILE A 39 4.58 -5.29 -10.61
CA ILE A 39 4.03 -6.46 -11.32
C ILE A 39 2.69 -6.20 -11.99
N ALA A 40 1.94 -5.19 -11.55
CA ALA A 40 0.65 -4.87 -12.14
C ALA A 40 0.27 -3.40 -11.94
N ARG A 41 -0.69 -2.95 -12.73
CA ARG A 41 -1.35 -1.64 -12.61
C ARG A 41 -2.85 -1.86 -12.50
N HIS A 42 -3.53 -1.08 -11.66
CA HIS A 42 -4.98 -1.13 -11.56
C HIS A 42 -5.62 -0.75 -12.90
N ARG A 43 -6.71 -1.41 -13.26
CA ARG A 43 -7.33 -1.29 -14.60
C ARG A 43 -7.81 0.12 -14.94
N THR A 44 -8.23 0.88 -13.93
CA THR A 44 -8.88 2.19 -14.10
C THR A 44 -8.37 3.29 -13.19
N LYS A 45 -7.64 2.94 -12.12
CA LYS A 45 -7.20 3.88 -11.09
C LYS A 45 -5.70 4.10 -11.25
N ASP A 46 -5.21 5.21 -10.75
CA ASP A 46 -3.78 5.49 -10.71
C ASP A 46 -3.09 4.78 -9.54
N VAL A 47 -3.11 3.45 -9.60
CA VAL A 47 -2.65 2.55 -8.54
C VAL A 47 -1.77 1.45 -9.15
N GLU A 48 -0.65 1.12 -8.51
CA GLU A 48 0.27 0.09 -8.97
C GLU A 48 0.56 -0.93 -7.86
N LEU A 49 0.74 -2.19 -8.26
CA LEU A 49 1.08 -3.30 -7.36
C LEU A 49 2.55 -3.66 -7.53
N TRP A 50 3.24 -3.69 -6.40
CA TRP A 50 4.64 -4.06 -6.25
C TRP A 50 4.74 -5.34 -5.44
N ARG A 51 5.63 -6.25 -5.84
CA ARG A 51 5.78 -7.54 -5.17
C ARG A 51 7.23 -7.95 -5.01
N GLN A 52 7.52 -8.55 -3.86
CA GLN A 52 8.74 -9.29 -3.55
C GLN A 52 8.35 -10.56 -2.80
N GLY A 53 8.53 -11.73 -3.43
CA GLY A 53 8.02 -12.98 -2.87
C GLY A 53 6.52 -12.91 -2.59
N GLY A 54 6.12 -13.15 -1.33
CA GLY A 54 4.73 -13.06 -0.88
C GLY A 54 4.28 -11.68 -0.40
N ILE A 55 5.14 -10.66 -0.41
CA ILE A 55 4.83 -9.32 0.13
C ILE A 55 4.23 -8.45 -0.97
N ASN A 56 3.12 -7.77 -0.66
CA ASN A 56 2.45 -6.84 -1.56
C ASN A 56 2.56 -5.41 -1.03
N LEU A 57 3.08 -4.50 -1.87
CA LEU A 57 2.99 -3.06 -1.66
C LEU A 57 2.14 -2.44 -2.76
N ILE A 58 1.30 -1.48 -2.39
CA ILE A 58 0.48 -0.71 -3.33
C ILE A 58 0.97 0.72 -3.33
N THR A 59 1.21 1.30 -4.51
CA THR A 59 1.33 2.77 -4.64
C THR A 59 0.00 3.32 -5.13
N ASN A 60 -0.58 4.28 -4.40
CA ASN A 60 -1.85 4.89 -4.74
C ASN A 60 -1.70 6.40 -4.94
N TYR A 61 -1.86 6.82 -6.19
CA TYR A 61 -1.84 8.20 -6.65
C TYR A 61 -3.20 8.67 -7.17
N GLU A 62 -4.27 7.92 -6.91
CA GLU A 62 -5.61 8.20 -7.43
C GLU A 62 -6.11 9.56 -6.92
N PRO A 63 -6.36 10.55 -7.79
CA PRO A 63 -6.72 11.89 -7.37
C PRO A 63 -8.08 11.94 -6.68
N ARG A 64 -8.22 12.84 -5.70
CA ARG A 64 -9.47 13.04 -4.93
C ARG A 64 -9.96 11.78 -4.20
N SER A 65 -9.03 10.88 -3.84
CA SER A 65 -9.27 9.72 -2.98
C SER A 65 -8.81 9.96 -1.54
N ALA A 66 -9.13 9.06 -0.61
CA ALA A 66 -8.65 9.14 0.77
C ALA A 66 -7.11 9.19 0.84
N ALA A 67 -6.43 8.30 0.10
CA ALA A 67 -4.97 8.29 -0.02
C ALA A 67 -4.41 9.63 -0.54
N TRP A 68 -5.09 10.27 -1.49
CA TRP A 68 -4.66 11.55 -2.06
C TRP A 68 -4.77 12.74 -1.10
N TYR A 69 -5.79 12.75 -0.23
CA TYR A 69 -5.88 13.75 0.85
C TYR A 69 -4.85 13.46 1.95
N PHE A 70 -4.70 12.20 2.33
CA PHE A 70 -3.73 11.76 3.35
C PHE A 70 -2.29 12.14 2.96
N ALA A 71 -1.90 11.88 1.71
CA ALA A 71 -0.57 12.24 1.21
C ALA A 71 -0.28 13.74 1.26
N ARG A 72 -1.29 14.61 1.12
CA ARG A 72 -1.11 16.08 1.23
C ARG A 72 -0.85 16.53 2.65
N GLU A 73 -1.39 15.82 3.62
CA GLU A 73 -1.22 16.15 5.03
C GLU A 73 0.10 15.57 5.58
N HIS A 74 0.47 14.37 5.14
CA HIS A 74 1.57 13.61 5.75
C HIS A 74 2.79 13.39 4.84
N GLY A 75 2.72 13.77 3.56
CA GLY A 75 3.76 13.46 2.59
C GLY A 75 3.81 11.97 2.23
N PRO A 76 4.96 11.49 1.70
CA PRO A 76 5.15 10.07 1.35
C PRO A 76 5.01 9.17 2.58
N SER A 77 3.98 8.33 2.62
CA SER A 77 3.63 7.55 3.83
C SER A 77 2.72 6.35 3.52
N ALA A 78 2.64 5.42 4.48
CA ALA A 78 1.65 4.35 4.47
C ALA A 78 0.26 4.91 4.81
N CYS A 79 -0.76 4.54 4.04
CA CYS A 79 -2.11 5.09 4.13
C CYS A 79 -3.25 4.05 4.11
N GLY A 80 -2.92 2.76 4.05
CA GLY A 80 -3.90 1.67 4.03
C GLY A 80 -3.29 0.29 4.21
#